data_AF-V5FYJ5-F1
#
_entry.id   AF-V5FYJ5-F1
#
_cell.length_a   1.000
_cell.length_b   1.000
_cell.length_c   1.000
_cell.angle_alpha   90.00
_cell.angle_beta   90.00
_cell.angle_gamma   90.00
#
_symmetry.space_group_name_H-M   'P 1'
#
loop_
_entity.id
_entity.type
_entity.pdbx_description
1 polymer ?
#
loop_
_entity_poly.entity_id
_entity_poly.type
_entity_poly.pdbx_seq_one_letter_code
_entity_poly.pdbx_strand_id
1 'polypeptide(L)'
;SMQSLLEENFTDKIIHTYRDDPDLQNFIDFAQQKFRCCGLSSEGYIDWSKNEYFNCSSPSVEHCGVPFSCCINATDLSSRLVNIMCGYGVQNLSVAEASKRVWTSGCIEIVRSWAERNLYTIAGIALGVALSQLFVIYLAKTLEGQIDL
;
A
#
# COMPACT_ATOMS: atom_id res chain seq x y z
N SER A 1 1.69 11.20 20.62
CA SER A 1 0.59 12.17 20.38
C SER A 1 -0.69 11.37 20.20
N MET A 2 -1.89 11.90 20.46
CA MET A 2 -3.15 11.17 20.19
C MET A 2 -3.25 10.66 18.74
N GLN A 3 -2.65 11.40 17.80
CA GLN A 3 -2.61 11.03 16.38
C GLN A 3 -1.75 9.79 16.11
N SER A 4 -0.61 9.62 16.77
CA SER A 4 0.27 8.47 16.56
C SER A 4 -0.36 7.16 17.07
N LEU A 5 -1.11 7.23 18.18
CA LEU A 5 -1.83 6.06 18.72
C LEU A 5 -3.00 5.63 17.83
N LEU A 6 -3.68 6.58 17.18
CA LEU A 6 -4.73 6.26 16.22
C LEU A 6 -4.16 5.63 14.96
N GLU A 7 -3.02 6.14 14.50
CA GLU A 7 -2.31 5.58 13.35
C GLU A 7 -1.84 4.15 13.62
N GLU A 8 -1.19 3.90 14.76
CA GLU A 8 -0.74 2.55 15.15
C GLU A 8 -1.89 1.54 15.23
N ASN A 9 -2.97 1.88 15.94
CA ASN A 9 -4.14 0.98 16.05
C ASN A 9 -4.78 0.69 14.69
N PHE A 10 -4.80 1.68 13.79
CA PHE A 10 -5.33 1.52 12.44
C PHE A 10 -4.42 0.64 11.58
N THR A 11 -3.10 0.89 11.59
CA THR A 11 -2.14 0.09 10.84
C THR A 11 -2.11 -1.35 11.30
N ASP A 12 -2.23 -1.60 12.60
CA ASP A 12 -2.23 -2.95 13.17
C ASP A 12 -3.41 -3.74 12.65
N LYS A 13 -4.61 -3.15 12.70
CA LYS A 13 -5.83 -3.79 12.17
C LYS A 13 -5.70 -4.13 10.69
N ILE A 14 -5.14 -3.23 9.89
CA ILE A 14 -4.93 -3.45 8.46
C ILE A 14 -3.95 -4.61 8.22
N ILE A 15 -2.81 -4.60 8.91
CA ILE A 15 -1.81 -5.67 8.75
C ILE A 15 -2.36 -7.02 9.20
N HIS A 16 -3.11 -7.07 10.30
CA HIS A 16 -3.77 -8.29 10.76
C HIS A 16 -4.73 -8.86 9.72
N THR A 17 -5.55 -8.00 9.08
CA THR A 17 -6.59 -8.41 8.11
C THR A 17 -6.10 -8.52 6.67
N TYR A 18 -4.80 -8.32 6.41
CA TYR A 18 -4.21 -8.33 5.07
C TYR A 18 -4.58 -9.57 4.21
N ARG A 19 -4.67 -10.76 4.82
CA ARG A 19 -5.02 -12.02 4.13
C ARG A 19 -6.53 -12.31 4.10
N ASP A 20 -7.33 -11.57 4.85
CA ASP A 20 -8.77 -11.84 5.00
C ASP A 20 -9.59 -11.23 3.86
N ASP A 21 -9.09 -10.15 3.27
CA ASP A 21 -9.78 -9.39 2.21
C ASP A 21 -8.87 -9.27 0.97
N PRO A 22 -9.24 -9.91 -0.16
CA PRO A 22 -8.49 -9.83 -1.41
C PRO A 22 -8.33 -8.41 -1.96
N ASP A 23 -9.34 -7.55 -1.78
CA ASP A 23 -9.29 -6.16 -2.26
C ASP A 23 -8.32 -5.34 -1.42
N LEU A 24 -8.34 -5.55 -0.09
CA LEU A 24 -7.35 -4.96 0.82
C LEU A 24 -5.93 -5.43 0.47
N GLN A 25 -5.77 -6.73 0.23
CA GLN A 25 -4.48 -7.30 -0.15
C GLN A 25 -3.94 -6.65 -1.44
N ASN A 26 -4.77 -6.60 -2.48
CA ASN A 26 -4.42 -5.98 -3.77
C ASN A 26 -4.06 -4.50 -3.63
N PHE A 27 -4.80 -3.77 -2.80
CA PHE A 27 -4.55 -2.35 -2.55
C PHE A 27 -3.20 -2.14 -1.86
N ILE A 28 -2.90 -2.92 -0.81
CA ILE A 28 -1.63 -2.83 -0.08
C ILE A 28 -0.46 -3.24 -0.99
N ASP A 29 -0.62 -4.35 -1.73
CA ASP A 29 0.40 -4.83 -2.66
C ASP A 29 0.71 -3.78 -3.74
N PHE A 30 -0.32 -3.16 -4.30
CA PHE A 30 -0.17 -2.05 -5.24
C PHE A 30 0.57 -0.86 -4.61
N ALA A 31 0.16 -0.45 -3.40
CA ALA A 31 0.79 0.68 -2.72
C ALA A 31 2.28 0.43 -2.45
N GLN A 32 2.63 -0.76 -1.93
CA GLN A 32 4.01 -1.14 -1.62
C GLN A 32 4.90 -1.14 -2.87
N GLN A 33 4.40 -1.70 -3.97
CA GLN A 33 5.12 -1.68 -5.25
C GLN A 33 5.23 -0.27 -5.84
N LYS A 34 4.14 0.51 -5.82
CA LYS A 34 4.08 1.84 -6.42
C LYS A 34 4.97 2.84 -5.69
N PHE A 35 4.96 2.79 -4.36
CA PHE A 35 5.69 3.73 -3.50
C PHE A 35 7.04 3.19 -3.02
N ARG A 36 7.41 1.96 -3.39
CA ARG A 36 8.70 1.33 -3.04
C ARG A 36 8.92 1.32 -1.52
N CYS A 37 7.93 0.80 -0.82
CA CYS A 37 7.84 0.74 0.64
C CYS A 37 7.40 -0.66 1.07
N CYS A 38 7.55 -0.98 2.36
CA CYS A 38 7.08 -2.23 2.94
C CYS A 38 6.57 -1.98 4.36
N GLY A 39 5.42 -2.54 4.67
CA GLY A 39 4.65 -2.20 5.87
C GLY A 39 3.91 -0.87 5.73
N LEU A 40 3.37 -0.37 6.83
CA LEU A 40 2.55 0.85 6.86
C LEU A 40 3.17 1.92 7.75
N SER A 41 3.45 1.56 9.00
CA SER A 41 3.93 2.43 10.07
C SER A 41 5.42 2.74 9.94
N SER A 42 5.96 3.53 10.86
CA SER A 42 7.40 3.80 10.94
C SER A 42 8.27 2.56 11.15
N GLU A 43 7.71 1.46 11.67
CA GLU A 43 8.41 0.18 11.82
C GLU A 43 8.69 -0.51 10.47
N GLY A 44 7.99 -0.07 9.42
CA GLY A 44 8.19 -0.53 8.05
C GLY A 44 7.99 -2.03 7.92
N TYR A 45 8.96 -2.72 7.33
CA TYR A 45 8.83 -4.15 7.04
C TYR A 45 8.61 -5.05 8.28
N ILE A 46 8.90 -4.55 9.49
CA ILE A 46 8.66 -5.28 10.75
C ILE A 46 7.17 -5.28 11.14
N ASP A 47 6.34 -4.39 10.58
CA ASP A 47 4.89 -4.42 10.80
C ASP A 47 4.30 -5.80 10.52
N TRP A 48 4.84 -6.51 9.52
CA TRP A 48 4.39 -7.83 9.12
C TRP A 48 4.50 -8.89 10.24
N SER A 49 5.31 -8.67 11.27
CA SER A 49 5.32 -9.52 12.47
C SER A 49 3.96 -9.60 13.17
N LYS A 50 3.08 -8.61 12.98
CA LYS A 50 1.73 -8.56 13.54
C LYS A 50 0.76 -9.50 12.81
N ASN A 51 0.99 -9.78 11.51
CA ASN A 51 0.12 -10.65 10.74
C ASN A 51 0.34 -12.14 11.11
N GLU A 52 -0.74 -12.92 11.22
CA GLU A 52 -0.71 -14.35 11.59
C GLU A 52 0.25 -15.19 10.72
N TYR A 53 0.34 -14.92 9.43
CA TYR A 53 1.11 -15.71 8.48
C TYR A 53 2.59 -15.33 8.43
N PHE A 54 2.91 -14.06 8.73
CA PHE A 54 4.27 -13.53 8.68
C PHE A 54 4.92 -13.43 10.05
N ASN A 55 4.15 -13.57 11.14
CA ASN A 55 4.66 -13.62 12.50
C ASN A 55 5.72 -14.73 12.62
N CYS A 56 6.85 -14.43 13.26
CA CYS A 56 7.96 -15.35 13.40
C CYS A 56 7.66 -16.64 14.19
N SER A 57 6.65 -16.60 15.06
CA SER A 57 6.19 -17.77 15.84
C SER A 57 5.11 -18.57 15.12
N SER A 58 4.69 -18.12 13.94
CA SER A 58 3.67 -18.81 13.14
C SER A 58 4.20 -20.12 12.57
N PRO A 59 3.37 -21.17 12.47
CA PRO A 59 3.71 -22.38 11.71
C PRO A 59 3.67 -22.16 10.19
N SER A 60 3.28 -20.97 9.72
CA SER A 60 3.23 -20.60 8.31
C SER A 60 4.59 -20.73 7.62
N VAL A 61 4.57 -21.12 6.34
CA VAL A 61 5.78 -21.13 5.49
C VAL A 61 6.36 -19.74 5.28
N GLU A 62 5.54 -18.70 5.42
CA GLU A 62 5.92 -17.29 5.27
C GLU A 62 6.36 -16.63 6.59
N HIS A 63 6.53 -17.41 7.67
CA HIS A 63 6.93 -16.88 8.97
C HIS A 63 8.24 -16.08 8.89
N CYS A 64 8.36 -15.03 9.71
CA CYS A 64 9.45 -14.06 9.65
C CYS A 64 9.65 -13.42 8.27
N GLY A 65 8.64 -13.49 7.40
CA GLY A 65 8.71 -13.00 6.03
C GLY A 65 7.94 -11.69 5.83
N VAL A 66 7.89 -11.24 4.60
CA VAL A 66 7.04 -10.14 4.15
C VAL A 66 6.40 -10.53 2.82
N PRO A 67 5.28 -9.89 2.41
CA PRO A 67 4.70 -10.14 1.10
C PRO A 67 5.63 -9.85 -0.05
N PHE A 68 5.35 -10.49 -1.19
CA PHE A 68 6.13 -10.33 -2.42
C PHE A 68 6.15 -8.88 -2.95
N SER A 69 5.13 -8.08 -2.62
CA SER A 69 5.01 -6.67 -3.00
C SER A 69 6.08 -5.78 -2.38
N CYS A 70 6.74 -6.23 -1.30
CA CYS A 70 7.89 -5.57 -0.70
C CYS A 70 9.21 -5.78 -1.46
N CYS A 71 9.29 -6.70 -2.42
CA CYS A 71 10.52 -7.05 -3.13
C CYS A 71 11.05 -5.91 -4.02
N ILE A 72 12.36 -5.61 -3.95
CA ILE A 72 13.00 -4.57 -4.79
C ILE A 72 13.03 -5.02 -6.27
N ASN A 73 13.41 -6.27 -6.50
CA ASN A 73 13.46 -6.89 -7.83
C ASN A 73 12.54 -8.11 -7.84
N ALA A 74 11.22 -7.87 -7.78
CA ALA A 74 10.23 -8.95 -7.84
C ALA A 74 10.38 -9.79 -9.13
N THR A 75 10.88 -9.20 -10.21
CA THR A 75 11.27 -9.86 -11.46
C THR A 75 12.79 -9.79 -11.65
N ASP A 76 13.46 -10.94 -11.61
CA ASP A 76 14.81 -11.02 -12.14
C ASP A 76 14.71 -11.01 -13.67
N LEU A 77 15.17 -9.92 -14.28
CA LEU A 77 15.12 -9.65 -15.74
C LEU A 77 15.82 -10.73 -16.57
N SER A 78 16.65 -11.58 -15.95
CA SER A 78 17.34 -12.69 -16.60
C SER A 78 16.47 -13.94 -16.80
N SER A 79 15.39 -14.13 -16.02
CA SER A 79 14.73 -15.43 -15.93
C SER A 79 13.20 -15.42 -16.17
N ARG A 80 12.55 -14.25 -16.31
CA ARG A 80 11.07 -14.11 -16.37
C ARG A 80 10.33 -14.81 -15.22
N LEU A 81 11.03 -15.17 -14.16
CA LEU A 81 10.48 -15.78 -12.94
C LEU A 81 10.31 -14.68 -11.89
N VAL A 82 9.11 -14.57 -11.35
CA VAL A 82 8.86 -13.71 -10.19
C VAL A 82 9.51 -14.38 -8.98
N ASN A 83 10.49 -13.74 -8.35
CA ASN A 83 11.08 -14.25 -7.12
C ASN A 83 10.15 -13.97 -5.94
N ILE A 84 9.10 -14.80 -5.82
CA ILE A 84 8.18 -14.76 -4.68
C ILE A 84 8.86 -15.10 -3.35
N MET A 85 10.06 -15.68 -3.39
CA MET A 85 10.83 -16.07 -2.19
C MET A 85 11.70 -14.94 -1.64
N CYS A 86 11.76 -13.77 -2.28
CA CYS A 86 12.61 -12.67 -1.81
C CYS A 86 12.29 -12.23 -0.36
N GLY A 87 11.00 -12.31 0.01
CA GLY A 87 10.47 -11.88 1.29
C GLY A 87 10.59 -12.91 2.41
N TYR A 88 11.04 -14.14 2.14
CA TYR A 88 11.07 -15.20 3.15
C TYR A 88 12.19 -14.97 4.16
N GLY A 89 11.85 -15.05 5.45
CA GLY A 89 12.80 -14.94 6.56
C GLY A 89 13.52 -13.60 6.67
N VAL A 90 13.10 -12.56 5.93
CA VAL A 90 13.81 -11.26 5.90
C VAL A 90 13.77 -10.54 7.24
N GLN A 91 12.76 -10.79 8.09
CA GLN A 91 12.68 -10.20 9.44
C GLN A 91 13.79 -10.71 10.38
N ASN A 92 14.43 -11.85 10.08
CA ASN A 92 15.55 -12.37 10.85
C ASN A 92 16.92 -11.81 10.40
N LEU A 93 16.96 -11.08 9.29
CA LEU A 93 18.18 -10.51 8.76
C LEU A 93 18.48 -9.15 9.40
N SER A 94 19.74 -8.72 9.32
CA SER A 94 20.04 -7.32 9.64
C SER A 94 19.36 -6.38 8.64
N VAL A 95 19.00 -5.16 9.05
CA VAL A 95 18.40 -4.15 8.15
C VAL A 95 19.27 -3.92 6.89
N ALA A 96 20.59 -3.99 7.03
CA ALA A 96 21.54 -3.86 5.92
C ALA A 96 21.49 -5.03 4.92
N GLU A 97 21.08 -6.21 5.34
CA GLU A 97 20.88 -7.37 4.48
C GLU A 97 19.46 -7.43 3.93
N ALA A 98 18.45 -7.12 4.75
CA ALA A 98 17.05 -7.03 4.34
C ALA A 98 16.86 -5.99 3.23
N SER A 99 17.48 -4.81 3.36
CA SER A 99 17.41 -3.72 2.36
C SER A 99 18.04 -4.06 1.00
N LYS A 100 18.75 -5.19 0.87
CA LYS A 100 19.21 -5.70 -0.43
C LYS A 100 18.14 -6.50 -1.17
N ARG A 101 17.11 -6.97 -0.46
CA ARG A 101 16.05 -7.86 -0.98
C ARG A 101 14.70 -7.16 -1.04
N VAL A 102 14.36 -6.41 -0.01
CA VAL A 102 13.06 -5.77 0.18
C VAL A 102 13.20 -4.29 0.51
N TRP A 103 12.16 -3.51 0.21
CA TRP A 103 12.01 -2.19 0.80
C TRP A 103 11.82 -2.34 2.31
N THR A 104 12.45 -1.48 3.11
CA THR A 104 12.39 -1.58 4.58
C THR A 104 11.55 -0.48 5.22
N SER A 105 11.30 0.61 4.51
CA SER A 105 10.59 1.79 5.02
C SER A 105 9.08 1.65 4.89
N GLY A 106 8.34 2.15 5.87
CA GLY A 106 6.88 2.17 5.87
C GLY A 106 6.25 3.08 4.82
N CYS A 107 5.06 2.70 4.36
CA CYS A 107 4.38 3.40 3.28
C CYS A 107 3.76 4.74 3.68
N ILE A 108 3.27 4.91 4.92
CA ILE A 108 2.50 6.11 5.30
C ILE A 108 3.35 7.38 5.14
N GLU A 109 4.56 7.38 5.68
CA GLU A 109 5.46 8.54 5.59
C GLU A 109 5.90 8.84 4.15
N ILE A 110 6.12 7.81 3.33
CA ILE A 110 6.48 7.97 1.91
C ILE A 110 5.31 8.56 1.12
N VAL A 111 4.11 8.02 1.31
CA VAL A 111 2.88 8.49 0.65
C VAL A 111 2.55 9.91 1.07
N ARG A 112 2.66 10.22 2.37
CA ARG A 112 2.49 11.57 2.90
C ARG A 112 3.44 12.55 2.24
N SER A 113 4.74 12.22 2.22
CA SER A 113 5.77 13.07 1.59
C SER A 113 5.54 13.23 0.08
N TRP A 114 5.04 12.18 -0.60
CA TRP A 114 4.63 12.28 -2.01
C TRP A 114 3.43 13.19 -2.20
N ALA A 115 2.41 13.08 -1.36
CA ALA A 115 1.19 13.88 -1.45
C ALA A 115 1.48 15.37 -1.19
N GLU A 116 2.30 15.69 -0.18
CA GLU A 116 2.72 17.06 0.11
C GLU A 116 3.48 17.69 -1.08
N ARG A 117 4.35 16.93 -1.75
CA ARG A 117 5.06 17.40 -2.96
C ARG A 117 4.16 17.57 -4.19
N ASN A 118 3.08 16.79 -4.29
CA ASN A 118 2.19 16.79 -5.45
C ASN A 118 0.84 17.47 -5.16
N LEU A 119 0.73 18.23 -4.07
CA LEU A 119 -0.53 18.78 -3.57
C LEU A 119 -1.26 19.61 -4.65
N TYR A 120 -0.54 20.47 -5.37
CA TYR A 120 -1.13 21.29 -6.43
C TYR A 120 -1.65 20.45 -7.61
N THR A 121 -0.92 19.40 -8.00
CA THR A 121 -1.34 18.48 -9.06
C THR A 121 -2.61 17.74 -8.65
N ILE A 122 -2.65 17.22 -7.42
CA ILE A 122 -3.82 16.52 -6.87
C ILE A 122 -5.03 17.47 -6.82
N ALA A 123 -4.84 18.69 -6.31
CA ALA A 123 -5.89 19.70 -6.24
C ALA A 123 -6.42 20.07 -7.64
N GLY A 124 -5.52 20.22 -8.62
CA GLY A 124 -5.90 20.50 -10.01
C GLY A 124 -6.73 19.38 -10.64
N ILE A 125 -6.34 18.12 -10.44
CA ILE A 125 -7.11 16.95 -10.91
C ILE A 125 -8.48 16.91 -10.23
N ALA A 126 -8.53 17.09 -8.90
CA ALA A 126 -9.78 17.07 -8.14
C ALA A 126 -10.75 18.17 -8.61
N LEU A 127 -10.24 19.38 -8.84
CA LEU A 127 -11.04 20.48 -9.38
C LEU A 127 -11.54 20.17 -10.80
N GLY A 128 -10.68 19.63 -11.67
CA GLY A 128 -11.08 19.23 -13.02
C GLY A 128 -12.19 18.18 -13.02
N VAL A 129 -12.08 17.16 -12.17
CA VAL A 129 -13.11 16.14 -11.98
C VAL A 129 -14.41 16.77 -11.47
N ALA A 130 -14.35 17.63 -10.46
CA ALA A 130 -15.53 18.30 -9.91
C ALA A 130 -16.28 19.15 -10.96
N LEU A 131 -15.55 19.94 -11.76
CA LEU A 131 -16.13 20.73 -12.84
C LEU A 131 -16.76 19.83 -13.92
N SER A 132 -16.10 18.72 -14.27
CA SER A 132 -16.65 17.76 -15.24
C SER A 132 -17.94 17.11 -14.73
N GLN A 133 -18.01 16.76 -13.45
CA GLN A 133 -19.21 16.19 -12.83
C GLN A 133 -20.37 17.20 -12.82
N LEU A 134 -20.11 18.46 -12.47
CA LEU A 134 -21.12 19.52 -12.52
C LEU A 134 -21.66 19.73 -13.93
N PHE A 135 -20.78 19.67 -14.95
CA PHE A 135 -21.19 19.78 -16.34
C PHE A 135 -22.09 18.60 -16.78
N VAL A 136 -21.74 17.36 -16.40
CA VAL A 136 -22.56 16.18 -16.69
C VAL A 136 -23.94 16.29 -16.04
N ILE A 137 -23.99 16.72 -14.77
CA ILE A 137 -25.27 16.93 -14.05
C ILE A 137 -26.11 17.99 -14.75
N TYR A 138 -25.50 19.11 -15.17
CA TYR A 138 -26.19 20.18 -15.88
C TYR A 138 -26.80 19.70 -17.20
N LEU A 139 -26.05 18.94 -18.01
CA LEU A 139 -26.56 18.37 -19.26
C LEU A 139 -27.68 17.38 -19.01
N ALA A 140 -27.53 16.47 -18.03
CA ALA A 140 -28.57 15.51 -17.67
C ALA A 140 -29.86 16.20 -17.25
N LYS A 141 -29.77 17.27 -16.46
CA LYS A 141 -30.93 18.06 -16.02
C LYS A 141 -31.60 18.84 -17.15
N THR A 142 -30.81 19.34 -18.09
CA THR A 142 -31.35 20.02 -19.27
C THR A 142 -32.10 19.03 -20.18
N LEU A 143 -31.57 17.81 -20.33
CA LEU A 143 -32.24 16.74 -21.09
C LEU A 143 -33.56 16.31 -20.44
N GLU A 144 -33.59 16.13 -19.12
CA GLU A 144 -34.82 15.81 -18.37
C GLU A 144 -35.91 16.86 -18.61
N GLY A 145 -35.56 18.15 -18.48
CA GLY A 145 -36.52 19.24 -18.72
C GLY A 145 -37.04 19.34 -20.16
N GLN A 146 -36.34 18.75 -21.14
CA GLN A 146 -36.83 18.66 -22.53
C GLN A 146 -37.76 17.47 -22.78
N ILE A 147 -37.71 16.44 -21.93
CA ILE A 147 -38.57 15.25 -22.03
C ILE A 147 -39.93 15.52 -21.35
N ASP A 148 -39.95 16.33 -20.30
CA ASP A 148 -41.17 16.70 -19.56
C ASP A 148 -41.99 17.85 -20.21
N LEU A 149 -41.58 18.32 -21.40
CA LEU A 149 -42.28 19.31 -22.25
C LEU A 149 -42.99 18.63 -23.43
#